data_AF-A0A5K1GUX4-F1
#
_entry.id   AF-A0A5K1GUX4-F1
#
_cell.length_a   1.000
_cell.length_b   1.000
_cell.length_c   1.000
_cell.angle_alpha   90.00
_cell.angle_beta   90.00
_cell.angle_gamma   90.00
#
_symmetry.space_group_name_H-M   'P 1'
#
loop_
_entity.id
_entity.type
_entity.pdbx_description
1 polymer ?
#
loop_
_entity_poly.entity_id
_entity_poly.type
_entity_poly.pdbx_seq_one_letter_code
_entity_poly.pdbx_strand_id
1 'polypeptide(L)' 'GDCDVIKIDIQCLVQGDVVVECVHLDLDSTREIMMFRIMFNTSFIRSNILMLNAKDLDILWGSKERYPKGFRAE' A
#
# COMPACT_ATOMS: atom_id res chain seq x y z
N GLY A 1 0.94 6.11 -22.01
CA GLY A 1 0.27 7.19 -21.28
C GLY A 1 0.86 7.16 -19.90
N ASP A 2 1.45 8.26 -19.47
CA ASP A 2 2.02 8.37 -18.12
C ASP A 2 0.94 7.97 -17.11
N CYS A 3 1.26 6.98 -16.29
CA CYS A 3 0.43 6.62 -15.14
C CYS A 3 0.69 7.72 -14.11
N ASP A 4 -0.34 8.49 -13.73
CA ASP A 4 -0.21 9.52 -12.70
C ASP A 4 0.24 8.84 -11.39
N VAL A 5 1.52 8.98 -11.07
CA VAL A 5 2.08 8.47 -9.82
C VAL A 5 1.54 9.35 -8.69
N ILE A 6 0.72 8.76 -7.83
CA ILE A 6 0.26 9.41 -6.61
C ILE A 6 1.41 9.35 -5.60
N LYS A 7 1.91 10.52 -5.20
CA LYS A 7 2.92 10.66 -4.14
C LYS A 7 2.27 11.10 -2.85
N ILE A 8 2.58 10.42 -1.76
CA ILE A 8 2.08 10.72 -0.42
C ILE A 8 3.29 10.98 0.48
N ASP A 9 3.29 12.12 1.17
CA ASP A 9 4.28 12.44 2.18
C ASP A 9 3.62 12.38 3.57
N ILE A 10 4.12 11.49 4.43
CA ILE A 10 3.55 11.21 5.75
C ILE A 10 4.10 12.18 6.81
N GLN A 11 5.18 12.91 6.52
CA GLN A 11 5.79 13.91 7.40
C GLN A 11 6.03 13.42 8.86
N CYS A 12 6.35 12.13 9.03
CA CYS A 12 6.64 11.55 10.34
C CYS A 12 7.85 10.60 10.29
N LEU A 13 8.50 10.42 11.44
CA LEU A 13 9.58 9.44 11.61
C LEU A 13 8.99 8.11 12.06
N VAL A 14 9.38 7.02 11.40
CA VAL A 14 8.97 5.65 11.76
C VAL A 14 10.19 4.78 12.04
N GLN A 15 10.10 3.89 13.02
CA GLN A 15 11.16 2.95 13.40
C GLN A 15 10.55 1.65 13.96
N GLY A 16 11.23 0.52 13.76
CA GLY A 16 10.76 -0.80 14.16
C GLY A 16 9.79 -1.40 13.14
N ASP A 17 8.79 -2.12 13.64
CA ASP A 17 7.71 -2.73 12.86
C ASP A 17 6.66 -1.67 12.49
N VAL A 18 6.36 -1.57 11.20
CA VAL A 18 5.44 -0.59 10.62
C VAL A 18 4.33 -1.32 9.88
N VAL A 19 3.10 -0.86 10.09
CA VAL A 19 1.92 -1.28 9.32
C VAL A 19 1.40 -0.08 8.55
N VAL A 20 1.18 -0.24 7.25
CA VAL A 20 0.52 0.77 6.42
C VAL A 20 -0.76 0.18 5.86
N GLU A 21 -1.87 0.87 6.06
CA GLU A 21 -3.20 0.48 5.58
C GLU A 21 -3.70 1.48 4.54
N CYS A 22 -4.08 0.98 3.38
CA CYS A 22 -4.73 1.76 2.34
C CYS A 22 -6.20 1.34 2.28
N VAL A 23 -7.10 2.30 2.47
CA VAL A 23 -8.55 2.09 2.48
C VAL A 23 -9.21 2.99 1.44
N HIS A 24 -10.30 2.49 0.87
CA HIS A 24 -11.19 3.24 0.01
C HIS A 24 -12.45 3.58 0.79
N LEU A 25 -12.80 4.87 0.84
CA LEU A 25 -14.12 5.30 1.29
C LEU A 25 -15.12 5.11 0.17
N ASP A 26 -16.26 4.48 0.47
CA ASP A 26 -17.36 4.37 -0.49
C ASP A 26 -17.91 5.74 -0.93
N LEU A 27 -18.79 5.75 -1.93
CA LEU A 27 -19.28 6.98 -2.57
C LEU A 27 -19.91 7.98 -1.60
N ASP A 28 -20.56 7.47 -0.57
CA ASP A 28 -21.20 8.20 0.51
C ASP A 28 -20.25 8.43 1.71
N SER A 29 -19.01 7.94 1.64
CA SER A 29 -17.98 8.04 2.68
C SER A 29 -18.43 7.51 4.04
N THR A 30 -19.34 6.54 4.04
CA THR A 30 -19.89 5.92 5.24
C THR A 30 -19.18 4.63 5.61
N ARG A 31 -18.44 4.02 4.66
CA ARG A 31 -17.72 2.77 4.90
C ARG A 31 -16.31 2.80 4.35
N GLU A 32 -15.38 2.36 5.19
CA GLU A 32 -14.02 2.05 4.80
C GLU A 32 -13.94 0.62 4.27
N ILE A 33 -13.48 0.49 3.03
CA ILE A 33 -13.21 -0.78 2.38
C ILE A 33 -11.70 -0.91 2.27
N MET A 34 -11.13 -1.90 2.96
CA MET A 34 -9.69 -2.18 2.88
C MET A 34 -9.29 -2.46 1.43
N MET A 35 -8.35 -1.67 0.90
CA MET A 35 -7.70 -1.96 -0.37
C MET A 35 -6.58 -2.97 -0.11
N PHE A 36 -5.60 -2.57 0.70
CA PHE A 36 -4.50 -3.44 1.12
C PHE A 36 -3.88 -2.98 2.44
N ARG A 37 -3.14 -3.90 3.06
CA ARG A 37 -2.22 -3.66 4.16
C ARG A 37 -0.83 -4.15 3.77
N ILE A 38 0.20 -3.48 4.28
CA ILE A 38 1.58 -3.99 4.28
C ILE A 38 2.14 -3.93 5.69
N MET A 39 3.03 -4.87 5.98
CA MET A 39 3.79 -4.92 7.22
C MET A 39 5.26 -5.08 6.88
N PHE A 40 6.10 -4.21 7.42
CA PHE A 40 7.55 -4.30 7.24
C PHE A 40 8.26 -3.78 8.48
N ASN A 41 9.53 -4.17 8.65
CA ASN A 41 10.37 -3.63 9.69
C ASN A 41 11.48 -2.77 9.07
N THR A 42 11.61 -1.55 9.58
CA THR A 42 12.55 -0.53 9.08
C THR A 42 14.01 -0.98 9.10
N SER A 43 14.39 -1.92 9.98
CA SER A 43 15.77 -2.46 10.03
C SER A 43 16.15 -3.31 8.81
N PHE A 44 15.17 -3.74 8.00
CA PHE A 44 15.40 -4.55 6.81
C PHE A 44 15.30 -3.76 5.50
N ILE A 45 14.94 -2.48 5.54
CA ILE A 45 14.88 -1.64 4.34
C ILE A 45 16.29 -1.24 3.92
N ARG A 46 16.64 -1.54 2.67
CA ARG A 46 17.89 -1.12 2.04
C ARG A 46 17.65 0.11 1.16
N SER A 47 18.60 1.02 1.14
CA SER A 47 18.54 2.23 0.28
C SER A 47 17.35 3.16 0.55
N ASN A 48 16.66 3.01 1.68
CA ASN A 48 15.46 3.77 2.07
C ASN A 48 14.28 3.67 1.10
N ILE A 49 14.23 2.61 0.28
CA ILE A 49 13.15 2.37 -0.68
C ILE A 49 12.61 0.95 -0.45
N LEU A 50 11.29 0.81 -0.37
CA LEU A 50 10.61 -0.47 -0.25
C LEU A 50 9.75 -0.72 -1.48
N MET A 51 10.24 -1.51 -2.43
CA MET A 51 9.47 -1.86 -3.62
C MET A 51 8.49 -3.00 -3.33
N LEU A 52 7.22 -2.78 -3.66
CA LEU A 52 6.13 -3.72 -3.40
C LEU A 52 5.39 -4.08 -4.68
N ASN A 53 4.85 -5.29 -4.72
CA ASN A 53 3.94 -5.75 -5.75
C ASN A 53 2.71 -6.42 -5.13
N ALA A 54 1.70 -6.76 -5.94
CA ALA A 54 0.44 -7.34 -5.45
C ALA A 54 0.57 -8.69 -4.70
N LYS A 55 1.74 -9.34 -4.71
CA LYS A 55 2.02 -10.54 -3.90
C LYS A 55 2.52 -10.22 -2.50
N ASP A 56 3.01 -9.00 -2.28
CA ASP A 56 3.57 -8.53 -1.01
C ASP A 56 2.50 -7.83 -0.16
N LEU A 57 1.28 -7.66 -0.70
CA LEU A 57 0.17 -6.99 -0.05
C LEU A 57 -0.74 -8.01 0.64
N ASP A 58 -1.14 -7.70 1.88
CA ASP A 58 -2.28 -8.33 2.52
C ASP A 58 -3.55 -7.67 1.97
N ILE A 59 -4.36 -8.44 1.24
CA ILE A 59 -5.58 -7.95 0.59
C ILE A 59 -6.78 -8.78 1.04
N LEU A 60 -7.98 -8.19 0.96
CA LEU A 60 -9.22 -8.92 1.20
C LEU A 60 -9.31 -10.15 0.29
N TRP A 61 -9.73 -11.28 0.87
CA TRP A 61 -9.91 -12.52 0.14
C TRP A 61 -10.79 -12.32 -1.10
N GLY A 62 -10.38 -12.90 -2.23
CA GLY A 62 -11.08 -12.74 -3.50
C GLY A 62 -10.93 -11.38 -4.19
N SER A 63 -10.15 -10.44 -3.65
CA SER A 63 -9.96 -9.10 -4.23
C SER A 63 -8.72 -8.98 -5.12
N LYS A 64 -7.95 -10.06 -5.31
CA LYS A 64 -6.68 -10.05 -6.06
C LYS A 64 -6.82 -9.59 -7.51
N GLU A 65 -7.95 -9.92 -8.14
CA GLU A 65 -8.23 -9.56 -9.54
C GLU A 65 -8.47 -8.05 -9.75
N ARG A 66 -8.66 -7.29 -8.66
CA ARG A 66 -8.81 -5.84 -8.70
C ARG A 66 -7.50 -5.11 -9.00
N TYR A 67 -6.36 -5.79 -8.84
CA TYR A 67 -5.05 -5.21 -9.10
C TYR A 67 -4.67 -5.35 -10.57
N PRO A 68 -4.21 -4.28 -11.23
CA PRO A 68 -3.75 -4.37 -12.61
C PRO A 68 -2.53 -5.28 -12.72
N LYS A 69 -2.39 -5.95 -13.86
CA LYS A 69 -1.16 -6.72 -14.16
C LYS A 69 0.04 -5.76 -14.10
N GLY A 70 1.04 -6.13 -13.32
CA GLY A 70 2.25 -5.31 -13.15
C GLY A 70 2.14 -4.23 -12.07
N PHE A 71 1.12 -4.26 -11.20
CA PHE A 71 1.06 -3.37 -10.04
C PHE A 71 2.39 -3.29 -9.27
N ARG A 72 2.78 -2.05 -8.94
CA ARG A 72 3.96 -1.68 -8.16
C ARG A 72 3.63 -0.51 -7.24
N ALA A 73 4.21 -0.51 -6.05
CA ALA A 73 4.25 0.62 -5.13
C ALA A 73 5.67 0.78 -4.57
N GLU A 74 6.03 2.00 -4.18
CA GLU A 74 7.31 2.37 -3.57
C GLU A 74 7.11 3.34 -2.39
#